data_AF-A0A7W4CH74-F1
#
_entry.id   AF-A0A7W4CH74-F1
#
_cell.length_a   1.000
_cell.length_b   1.000
_cell.length_c   1.000
_cell.angle_alpha   90.00
_cell.angle_beta   90.00
_cell.angle_gamma   90.00
#
_symmetry.space_group_name_H-M   'P 1'
#
loop_
_entity.id
_entity.type
_entity.pdbx_description
1 polymer ?
#
loop_
_entity_poly.entity_id
_entity_poly.type
_entity_poly.pdbx_seq_one_letter_code
_entity_poly.pdbx_strand_id
1 'polypeptide(L)' 'MKITLTPQQKLQLEQMHDSTRDSRVCDRIKAVLLTSEGWSQAMISQALRIHESTVARHLSDYTLSE' A
#
# COMPACT_ATOMS: atom_id res chain seq x y z
N MET A 1 -1.09 -3.38 12.24
CA MET A 1 -2.23 -2.66 11.65
C MET A 1 -2.93 -3.62 10.69
N LYS A 2 -4.26 -3.69 10.67
CA LYS A 2 -5.00 -4.59 9.79
C LYS A 2 -5.81 -3.73 8.80
N ILE A 3 -5.50 -3.84 7.52
CA ILE A 3 -6.27 -3.23 6.44
C ILE A 3 -7.11 -4.34 5.81
N THR A 4 -8.41 -4.09 5.64
CA THR A 4 -9.31 -5.02 4.95
C THR A 4 -9.90 -4.27 3.76
N LEU A 5 -9.63 -4.75 2.56
CA LEU A 5 -10.13 -4.16 1.33
C LEU A 5 -11.29 -5.00 0.79
N THR A 6 -12.33 -4.34 0.34
CA THR A 6 -13.34 -4.97 -0.51
C THR A 6 -12.74 -5.28 -1.89
N PRO A 7 -13.31 -6.24 -2.64
CA PRO A 7 -12.85 -6.52 -4.01
C PRO A 7 -12.87 -5.27 -4.91
N GLN A 8 -13.84 -4.37 -4.71
CA GLN A 8 -13.94 -3.12 -5.47
C GLN A 8 -12.82 -2.14 -5.12
N GLN A 9 -12.50 -1.94 -3.83
CA GLN A 9 -11.37 -1.11 -3.41
C GLN A 9 -10.04 -1.65 -3.94
N LYS A 10 -9.85 -2.98 -3.90
CA LYS A 10 -8.65 -3.62 -4.46
C LYS A 10 -8.52 -3.34 -5.96
N LEU A 11 -9.60 -3.53 -6.72
CA LEU A 11 -9.61 -3.23 -8.16
C LEU A 11 -9.32 -1.75 -8.45
N GLN A 12 -9.90 -0.83 -7.68
CA GLN A 12 -9.67 0.60 -7.85
C GLN A 12 -8.20 0.97 -7.58
N LEU A 13 -7.60 0.41 -6.54
CA LEU A 13 -6.18 0.60 -6.23
C LEU A 13 -5.28 0.06 -7.36
N GLU A 14 -5.59 -1.11 -7.90
CA GLU A 14 -4.87 -1.70 -9.05
C GLU A 14 -4.96 -0.81 -10.30
N GLN A 15 -6.13 -0.25 -10.60
CA GLN A 15 -6.32 0.71 -11.70
C GLN A 15 -5.56 2.03 -11.49
N MET A 16 -5.56 2.55 -10.26
CA MET A 16 -4.79 3.74 -9.91
C MET A 16 -3.28 3.51 -10.03
N HIS A 17 -2.82 2.31 -9.67
CA HIS A 17 -1.41 1.93 -9.81
C HIS A 17 -0.99 1.85 -11.28
N ASP A 18 -1.83 1.33 -12.17
CA ASP A 18 -1.52 1.21 -13.59
C ASP A 18 -1.46 2.57 -14.31
N SER A 19 -2.29 3.53 -13.88
CA SER A 19 -2.38 4.86 -14.48
C SER A 19 -1.35 5.86 -13.94
N THR A 20 -0.91 5.72 -12.69
CA THR A 20 0.01 6.69 -12.07
C THR A 20 1.46 6.47 -12.49
N ARG A 21 2.19 7.58 -12.64
CA ARG A 21 3.65 7.57 -12.91
C ARG A 21 4.48 8.00 -11.71
N ASP A 22 3.83 8.50 -10.65
CA ASP A 22 4.52 8.86 -9.42
C ASP A 22 4.85 7.59 -8.63
N SER A 23 6.15 7.30 -8.52
CA SER A 23 6.65 6.11 -7.83
C SER A 23 6.24 6.06 -6.36
N ARG A 24 6.12 7.21 -5.68
CA ARG A 24 5.68 7.25 -4.27
C ARG A 24 4.22 6.85 -4.13
N VAL A 25 3.38 7.24 -5.10
CA VAL A 25 1.98 6.84 -5.14
C VAL A 25 1.88 5.34 -5.43
N CYS A 26 2.67 4.82 -6.37
CA CYS A 26 2.73 3.38 -6.62
C CYS A 26 3.13 2.59 -5.38
N ASP A 27 4.18 3.01 -4.67
CA ASP A 27 4.65 2.30 -3.47
C ASP A 27 3.66 2.36 -2.32
N ARG A 28 2.96 3.49 -2.15
CA ARG A 28 1.83 3.59 -1.22
C ARG A 28 0.72 2.59 -1.56
N ILE A 29 0.32 2.50 -2.84
CA ILE A 29 -0.72 1.56 -3.27
C ILE A 29 -0.29 0.11 -3.03
N LYS A 30 0.94 -0.26 -3.42
CA LYS A 30 1.48 -1.60 -3.19
C LYS A 30 1.52 -1.95 -1.70
N ALA A 31 1.94 -1.02 -0.85
CA ALA A 31 1.98 -1.23 0.59
C ALA A 31 0.58 -1.56 1.15
N VAL A 32 -0.45 -0.85 0.71
CA VAL A 32 -1.85 -1.08 1.12
C VAL A 32 -2.34 -2.45 0.65
N LEU A 33 -2.12 -2.79 -0.63
CA LEU A 33 -2.50 -4.09 -1.19
C LEU A 33 -1.83 -5.25 -0.45
N LEU A 34 -0.50 -5.22 -0.29
CA LEU A 34 0.26 -6.27 0.38
C LEU A 34 -0.13 -6.41 1.86
N THR A 35 -0.42 -5.30 2.53
CA THR A 35 -0.91 -5.34 3.93
C THR A 35 -2.27 -6.01 4.01
N SER A 36 -3.17 -5.76 3.05
CA SER A 36 -4.48 -6.43 2.98
C SER A 36 -4.36 -7.95 2.72
N GLU A 37 -3.27 -8.37 2.08
CA GLU A 37 -2.92 -9.77 1.81
C GLU A 37 -2.16 -10.44 2.98
N GLY A 38 -1.97 -9.73 4.08
CA GLY A 38 -1.36 -10.26 5.31
C GLY A 38 0.17 -10.14 5.38
N TRP A 39 0.80 -9.37 4.48
CA TRP A 39 2.23 -9.13 4.56
C TRP A 39 2.56 -8.21 5.75
N SER A 40 3.67 -8.49 6.44
CA SER A 40 4.17 -7.61 7.49
C SER A 40 4.86 -6.37 6.89
N GLN A 41 4.94 -5.29 7.66
CA GLN A 41 5.62 -4.06 7.21
C GLN A 41 7.10 -4.32 6.86
N ALA A 42 7.77 -5.21 7.60
CA ALA A 42 9.12 -5.66 7.30
C ALA A 42 9.22 -6.45 5.98
N MET A 43 8.24 -7.29 5.63
CA MET A 43 8.22 -7.98 4.33
C MET A 43 8.01 -6.98 3.19
N ILE A 44 7.11 -6.02 3.37
CA ILE A 44 6.81 -4.98 2.39
C ILE A 44 8.03 -4.07 2.18
N SER A 45 8.68 -3.64 3.26
CA SER A 45 9.87 -2.78 3.20
C SER A 45 11.00 -3.46 2.43
N GLN A 46 11.20 -4.76 2.65
CA GLN A 46 12.16 -5.56 1.91
C GLN A 46 11.79 -5.73 0.44
N ALA A 47 10.52 -5.99 0.13
CA ALA A 47 10.04 -6.20 -1.24
C ALA A 47 10.08 -4.92 -2.09
N LEU A 48 9.69 -3.79 -1.51
CA LEU A 48 9.65 -2.48 -2.17
C LEU A 48 10.99 -1.73 -2.09
N ARG A 49 11.96 -2.23 -1.30
CA ARG A 49 13.27 -1.59 -1.06
C ARG A 49 13.15 -0.16 -0.52
N ILE A 50 12.21 0.04 0.40
CA ILE A 50 12.01 1.30 1.14
C ILE A 50 12.11 1.06 2.63
N HIS A 51 12.36 2.12 3.40
CA HIS A 51 12.46 2.00 4.85
C HIS A 51 11.11 1.60 5.47
N GLU A 52 11.12 0.77 6.52
CA GLU A 52 9.90 0.29 7.17
C GLU A 52 9.04 1.44 7.73
N SER A 53 9.68 2.52 8.21
CA SER A 53 8.97 3.74 8.63
C SER A 53 8.21 4.41 7.49
N THR A 54 8.71 4.31 6.25
CA THR A 54 8.03 4.82 5.06
C THR A 54 6.79 3.98 4.75
N VAL A 55 6.88 2.65 4.90
CA VAL A 55 5.72 1.75 4.81
C VAL A 55 4.68 2.14 5.86
N ALA A 56 5.08 2.28 7.13
CA ALA A 56 4.18 2.67 8.21
C ALA A 56 3.47 3.99 7.93
N ARG A 57 4.19 4.99 7.39
CA ARG A 57 3.60 6.28 6.97
C ARG A 57 2.60 6.09 5.82
N HIS A 58 2.94 5.35 4.78
CA HIS A 58 2.04 5.08 3.66
C HIS A 58 0.72 4.43 4.09
N LEU A 59 0.78 3.47 5.02
CA LEU A 59 -0.40 2.82 5.57
C LEU A 59 -1.23 3.79 6.42
N SER A 60 -0.58 4.61 7.25
CA SER A 60 -1.25 5.62 8.08
C SER A 60 -1.96 6.66 7.21
N ASP A 61 -1.27 7.17 6.18
CA ASP A 61 -1.81 8.15 5.23
C ASP A 61 -3.05 7.59 4.51
N TYR A 62 -3.03 6.31 4.12
CA TYR A 62 -4.19 5.66 3.49
C TYR A 62 -5.39 5.60 4.45
N THR A 63 -5.18 5.14 5.69
CA THR A 63 -6.27 4.99 6.67
C THR A 63 -6.80 6.29 7.26
N LEU A 64 -6.05 7.39 7.15
CA LEU A 64 -6.52 8.73 7.53
C LEU A 64 -7.30 9.40 6.38
N SER A 65 -7.15 8.90 5.15
CA SER A 65 -7.79 9.45 3.95
C SER A 65 -9.08 8.75 3.54
N GLU A 66 -9.36 7.55 4.06
CA GLU A 66 -10.67 6.88 4.02
C GLU A 66 -11.44 7.10 5.33
#